data_AF-A0A659QMG1-F1
#
_entry.id   AF-A0A659QMG1-F1
#
_cell.length_a   1.000
_cell.length_b   1.000
_cell.length_c   1.000
_cell.angle_alpha   90.00
_cell.angle_beta   90.00
_cell.angle_gamma   90.00
#
_symmetry.space_group_name_H-M   'P 1'
#
loop_
_entity.id
_entity.type
_entity.pdbx_description
1 polymer ?
#
loop_
_entity_poly.entity_id
_entity_poly.type
_entity_poly.pdbx_seq_one_letter_code
_entity_poly.pdbx_strand_id
1 'polypeptide(L)'
;TERDPQCRSQQIAALEDAGITVVDSLPEATLLAAELIRPTLSSTHPSAPRLLEAVAVINAGLRSFALDLQAAGMPVVHYQWAPVAGGNKKLARLLERLQ
;
A
#
# COMPACT_ATOMS: atom_id res chain seq x y z
N THR A 1 -18.85 21.02 22.79
CA THR A 1 -19.37 21.03 21.40
C THR A 1 -19.06 22.35 20.72
N GLU A 2 -19.28 22.50 19.41
CA GLU A 2 -19.08 23.79 18.73
C GLU A 2 -19.97 24.92 19.28
N ARG A 3 -21.07 24.58 19.95
CA ARG A 3 -22.02 25.55 20.52
C ARG A 3 -21.69 25.94 21.96
N ASP A 4 -20.68 25.33 22.57
CA ASP A 4 -20.29 25.68 23.93
C ASP A 4 -19.67 27.08 23.89
N PRO A 5 -19.79 27.89 24.97
CA PRO A 5 -19.20 29.23 25.02
C PRO A 5 -17.70 29.28 24.71
N GLN A 6 -17.00 28.15 24.93
CA GLN A 6 -15.58 28.01 24.67
C GLN A 6 -15.24 27.53 23.25
N CYS A 7 -16.23 27.13 22.44
CA CYS A 7 -16.11 26.63 21.06
C CYS A 7 -15.08 25.50 20.88
N ARG A 8 -15.55 24.25 20.68
CA ARG A 8 -14.67 23.07 20.58
C ARG A 8 -13.49 23.27 19.61
N SER A 9 -13.75 23.71 18.37
CA SER A 9 -12.69 23.91 17.37
C SER A 9 -11.62 24.93 17.81
N GLN A 10 -12.01 26.03 18.47
CA GLN A 10 -11.07 27.02 18.98
C GLN A 10 -10.21 26.46 20.12
N GLN A 11 -10.79 25.65 21.01
CA GLN A 11 -10.02 24.98 22.08
C GLN A 11 -9.01 24.00 21.52
N ILE A 12 -9.38 23.23 20.49
CA ILE A 12 -8.48 22.28 19.84
C ILE A 12 -7.30 23.01 19.21
N ALA A 13 -7.57 24.06 18.41
CA ALA A 13 -6.51 24.83 17.75
C ALA A 13 -5.53 25.44 18.77
N ALA A 14 -6.02 26.01 19.88
CA ALA A 14 -5.15 26.57 20.91
C ALA A 14 -4.25 25.53 21.59
N LEU A 15 -4.72 24.28 21.72
CA LEU A 15 -3.92 23.17 22.27
C LEU A 15 -2.87 22.71 21.24
N GLU A 16 -3.25 22.57 19.97
CA GLU A 16 -2.34 22.17 18.89
C GLU A 16 -1.24 23.22 18.66
N ASP A 17 -1.58 24.51 18.69
CA ASP A 17 -0.63 25.63 18.60
C ASP A 17 0.39 25.62 19.76
N ALA A 18 0.00 25.07 20.92
CA ALA A 18 0.89 24.87 22.07
C ALA A 18 1.69 23.55 22.00
N GLY A 19 1.55 22.77 20.92
CA GLY A 19 2.22 21.48 20.72
C GLY A 19 1.57 20.30 21.45
N ILE A 20 0.33 20.44 21.90
CA ILE A 20 -0.43 19.36 22.53
C ILE A 20 -1.15 18.56 21.45
N THR A 21 -0.88 17.25 21.35
CA THR A 21 -1.64 16.35 20.47
C THR A 21 -3.07 16.20 20.99
N VAL A 22 -4.05 16.66 20.20
CA VAL A 22 -5.47 16.41 20.45
C VAL A 22 -5.93 15.27 19.56
N VAL A 23 -6.67 14.33 20.15
CA VAL A 23 -7.23 13.16 19.45
C VAL A 23 -8.73 13.09 19.67
N ASP A 24 -9.44 12.46 18.75
CA ASP A 24 -10.91 12.49 18.72
C ASP A 24 -11.56 11.42 19.61
N SER A 25 -10.77 10.55 20.25
CA SER A 25 -11.31 9.47 21.07
C SER A 25 -10.42 9.06 22.25
N LEU A 26 -11.04 8.55 23.31
CA LEU A 26 -10.33 7.99 24.47
C LEU A 26 -9.44 6.78 24.10
N PRO A 27 -9.87 5.82 23.25
CA PRO A 27 -9.00 4.73 22.82
C PRO A 27 -7.72 5.21 22.14
N GLU A 28 -7.82 6.20 21.26
CA GLU A 28 -6.66 6.80 20.60
C GLU A 28 -5.72 7.50 21.61
N ALA A 29 -6.28 8.28 22.54
CA ALA A 29 -5.52 8.99 23.58
C ALA A 29 -4.73 8.01 24.47
N THR A 30 -5.40 6.93 24.90
CA THR A 30 -4.79 5.92 25.77
C THR A 30 -3.71 5.11 25.07
N LEU A 31 -3.90 4.75 23.80
CA LEU A 31 -2.89 4.04 23.00
C LEU A 31 -1.66 4.91 22.73
N LEU A 32 -1.87 6.18 22.34
CA LEU A 32 -0.78 7.12 22.11
C LEU A 32 0.04 7.32 23.40
N ALA A 33 -0.63 7.57 24.53
CA ALA A 33 0.04 7.74 25.81
C ALA A 33 0.87 6.50 26.20
N ALA A 34 0.31 5.29 26.00
CA ALA A 34 1.01 4.04 26.28
C ALA A 34 2.24 3.81 25.37
N GLU A 35 2.16 4.22 24.10
CA GLU A 35 3.30 4.10 23.17
C GLU A 35 4.41 5.12 23.50
N LEU A 36 4.05 6.36 23.87
CA LEU A 36 5.01 7.41 24.19
C LEU A 36 5.84 7.11 25.44
N ILE A 37 5.27 6.41 26.43
CA ILE A 37 6.00 6.01 27.64
C ILE A 37 6.74 4.68 27.48
N ARG A 38 6.53 3.96 26.36
CA ARG A 38 7.24 2.71 26.11
C ARG A 38 8.72 3.03 25.90
N PRO A 39 9.64 2.35 26.62
CA PRO A 39 11.06 2.56 26.38
C PRO A 39 11.37 2.22 24.92
N THR A 40 12.01 3.15 24.21
CA THR A 40 12.58 2.87 22.90
C THR A 40 13.66 1.82 23.09
N LEU A 41 13.30 0.57 22.87
CA LEU A 41 14.28 -0.46 22.58
C LEU A 41 15.03 0.03 21.34
N SER A 42 16.36 -0.02 21.37
CA SER A 42 17.14 0.17 20.16
C SER A 42 16.78 -0.97 19.19
N SER A 43 15.72 -0.77 18.44
CA SER A 43 15.37 -1.59 17.31
C SER A 43 16.43 -1.29 16.27
N THR A 44 17.34 -2.22 16.07
CA THR A 44 17.98 -2.38 14.77
C THR A 44 16.82 -2.63 13.81
N HIS A 45 16.22 -1.57 13.28
CA HIS A 45 15.18 -1.73 12.29
C HIS A 45 15.86 -2.41 11.10
N PRO A 46 15.46 -3.63 10.74
CA PRO A 46 15.91 -4.16 9.46
C PRO A 46 15.53 -3.13 8.41
N SER A 47 16.48 -2.78 7.55
CA SER A 47 16.19 -1.94 6.39
C SER A 47 14.92 -2.47 5.73
N ALA A 48 14.03 -1.56 5.34
CA ALA A 48 12.82 -1.94 4.63
C ALA A 48 13.19 -2.88 3.45
N PRO A 49 12.41 -3.93 3.19
CA PRO A 49 12.65 -4.78 2.03
C PRO A 49 12.70 -3.92 0.77
N ARG A 50 13.78 -4.01 -0.01
CA ARG A 50 13.96 -3.21 -1.24
C ARG A 50 12.79 -3.34 -2.23
N LEU A 51 12.08 -4.47 -2.21
CA LEU A 51 10.89 -4.67 -3.03
C LEU A 51 9.77 -3.66 -2.73
N LEU A 52 9.68 -3.16 -1.49
CA LEU A 52 8.69 -2.14 -1.12
C LEU A 52 9.14 -0.72 -1.50
N GLU A 53 10.43 -0.51 -1.74
CA GLU A 53 10.96 0.78 -2.22
C GLU A 53 10.70 0.96 -3.71
N ALA A 54 10.87 -0.11 -4.50
CA ALA A 54 10.56 -0.13 -5.92
C ALA A 54 10.25 -1.55 -6.41
N VAL A 55 9.22 -1.67 -7.25
CA VAL A 55 8.84 -2.93 -7.91
C VAL A 55 9.03 -2.78 -9.41
N ALA A 56 9.80 -3.67 -10.01
CA ALA A 56 9.89 -3.86 -11.45
C ALA A 56 9.45 -5.28 -11.82
N VAL A 57 8.59 -5.40 -12.82
CA VAL A 57 7.87 -6.65 -13.10
C VAL A 57 8.33 -7.26 -14.42
N ILE A 58 8.68 -8.55 -14.39
CA ILE A 58 8.78 -9.39 -15.59
C ILE A 58 7.52 -10.26 -15.63
N ASN A 59 6.58 -9.91 -16.51
CA ASN A 59 5.33 -10.65 -16.65
C ASN A 59 5.48 -11.79 -17.67
N ALA A 60 5.45 -13.04 -17.23
CA ALA A 60 5.44 -14.23 -18.10
C ALA A 60 4.03 -14.83 -18.32
N GLY A 61 2.98 -14.17 -17.78
CA GLY A 61 1.59 -14.63 -17.83
C GLY A 61 0.76 -13.91 -18.89
N LEU A 62 -0.46 -13.52 -18.53
CA LEU A 62 -1.39 -12.85 -19.44
C LEU A 62 -0.86 -11.48 -19.88
N ARG A 63 -0.94 -11.19 -21.18
CA ARG A 63 -0.56 -9.89 -21.72
C ARG A 63 -1.39 -8.75 -21.13
N SER A 64 -2.69 -8.97 -20.90
CA SER A 64 -3.58 -7.97 -20.31
C SER A 64 -3.04 -7.45 -18.97
N PHE A 65 -2.51 -8.33 -18.12
CA PHE A 65 -1.92 -7.92 -16.85
C PHE A 65 -0.70 -7.00 -17.02
N ALA A 66 0.16 -7.23 -18.02
CA ALA A 66 1.25 -6.30 -18.31
C ALA A 66 0.75 -4.97 -18.87
N LEU A 67 -0.33 -4.97 -19.67
CA LEU A 67 -0.94 -3.73 -20.17
C LEU A 67 -1.53 -2.91 -19.02
N ASP A 68 -2.20 -3.55 -18.06
CA ASP A 68 -2.74 -2.89 -16.87
C ASP A 68 -1.61 -2.24 -16.04
N LEU A 69 -0.50 -2.97 -15.81
CA LEU A 69 0.67 -2.44 -15.12
C LEU A 69 1.31 -1.26 -15.87
N GLN A 70 1.41 -1.35 -17.20
CA GLN A 70 1.93 -0.27 -18.03
C GLN A 70 1.02 0.98 -17.98
N ALA A 71 -0.31 0.79 -18.01
CA ALA A 71 -1.27 1.88 -17.89
C ALA A 71 -1.20 2.59 -16.54
N ALA A 72 -0.88 1.84 -15.47
CA ALA A 72 -0.61 2.39 -14.14
C ALA A 72 0.77 3.05 -13.99
N GLY A 73 1.58 3.10 -15.07
CA GLY A 73 2.93 3.68 -15.05
C GLY A 73 3.97 2.81 -14.34
N MET A 74 3.69 1.53 -14.08
CA MET A 74 4.63 0.62 -13.44
C MET A 74 5.67 0.10 -14.44
N PRO A 75 6.95 -0.03 -14.04
CA PRO A 75 7.99 -0.58 -14.90
C PRO A 75 7.75 -2.08 -15.09
N VAL A 76 7.33 -2.46 -16.30
CA VAL A 76 7.00 -3.83 -16.66
C VAL A 76 7.60 -4.23 -18.01
N VAL A 77 8.10 -5.46 -18.09
CA VAL A 77 8.46 -6.13 -19.34
C VAL A 77 7.60 -7.39 -19.46
N HIS A 78 6.85 -7.52 -20.55
CA HIS A 78 6.11 -8.75 -20.83
C HIS A 78 6.97 -9.75 -21.61
N TYR A 79 7.32 -10.85 -20.95
CA TYR A 79 7.97 -11.98 -21.58
C TYR A 79 6.90 -12.92 -22.16
N GLN A 80 6.86 -13.01 -23.49
CA GLN A 80 5.94 -13.90 -24.20
C GLN A 80 6.41 -15.35 -24.07
N TRP A 81 6.06 -15.98 -22.96
CA TRP A 81 6.42 -17.36 -22.69
C TRP A 81 5.42 -18.35 -23.30
N ALA A 82 5.94 -19.42 -23.87
CA ALA A 82 5.21 -20.63 -24.22
C ALA A 82 6.09 -21.85 -23.95
N PRO A 83 5.51 -23.02 -23.61
CA PRO A 83 6.28 -24.25 -23.44
C PRO A 83 7.01 -24.63 -24.75
N VAL A 84 8.27 -25.08 -24.62
CA VAL A 84 9.20 -25.34 -25.75
C VAL A 84 8.66 -26.34 -26.76
N ALA A 85 7.98 -27.38 -26.29
CA ALA A 85 7.09 -28.17 -27.13
C ALA A 85 5.80 -27.37 -27.29
N GLY A 86 5.63 -26.68 -28.42
CA GLY A 86 4.48 -25.79 -28.73
C GLY A 86 3.10 -26.47 -28.80
N GLY A 87 2.92 -27.54 -28.03
CA GLY A 87 1.71 -28.32 -27.89
C GLY A 87 1.23 -28.91 -29.21
N ASN A 88 0.06 -29.53 -29.15
CA ASN A 88 -0.68 -29.83 -30.37
C ASN A 88 -1.31 -28.52 -30.87
N LYS A 89 -0.78 -27.96 -31.97
CA LYS A 89 -1.26 -26.70 -32.59
C LYS A 89 -2.77 -26.69 -32.86
N LYS A 90 -3.38 -27.85 -33.12
CA LYS A 90 -4.85 -27.94 -33.30
C LYS A 90 -5.57 -27.70 -31.98
N LEU A 91 -5.06 -28.24 -30.88
CA LEU A 91 -5.64 -28.08 -29.55
C LEU A 91 -5.48 -26.64 -29.06
N ALA A 92 -4.32 -26.02 -29.26
CA ALA A 92 -4.10 -24.60 -28.94
C ALA A 92 -5.11 -23.69 -29.68
N ARG A 93 -5.28 -23.90 -31.00
CA ARG A 93 -6.30 -23.19 -31.80
C ARG A 93 -7.74 -23.48 -31.38
N LEU A 94 -8.00 -24.67 -30.84
CA LEU A 94 -9.35 -25.01 -30.34
C LEU A 94 -9.63 -24.29 -29.03
N LEU A 95 -8.65 -24.22 -28.12
CA LEU A 95 -8.77 -23.47 -26.87
C LEU A 95 -9.00 -21.98 -27.13
N GLU A 96 -8.30 -21.38 -28.10
CA GLU A 96 -8.49 -19.97 -28.51
C GLU A 96 -9.92 -19.65 -28.97
N ARG A 97 -10.66 -20.65 -29.47
CA ARG A 97 -12.05 -20.48 -29.97
C ARG A 97 -13.13 -20.74 -28.93
N LEU A 98 -12.74 -21.17 -27.73
CA LEU A 98 -13.65 -21.46 -26.61
C LEU A 98 -13.64 -20.38 -25.52
N GLN A 99 -12.74 -19.39 -25.64
CA GLN A 99 -12.72 -18.18 -24.82
C GLN A 99 -13.62 -17.11 -25.46
#